data_AF-A0A0M9FL84-F1
#
_entry.id   AF-A0A0M9FL84-F1
#
_cell.length_a   1.000
_cell.length_b   1.000
_cell.length_c   1.000
_cell.angle_alpha   90.00
_cell.angle_beta   90.00
_cell.angle_gamma   90.00
#
_symmetry.space_group_name_H-M   'P 1'
#
loop_
_entity.id
_entity.type
_entity.pdbx_description
1 polymer ?
#
loop_
_entity_poly.entity_id
_entity_poly.type
_entity_poly.pdbx_seq_one_letter_code
_entity_poly.pdbx_strand_id
1 'polypeptide(L)'
;MKKEELLKSIDEMLSSDEIICNNVLQSIFLKAKDSVQSDEYGAVSGLSNDLSMYLMTNRFLAPKKVIEFAGMIAKEPHKERGKGAFLKMLAMSLVGMK
;
A
#
# COMPACT_ATOMS: atom_id res chain seq x y z
N MET A 1 -1.78 -8.24 6.96
CA MET A 1 -0.71 -7.69 7.80
C MET A 1 -1.38 -6.88 8.88
N LYS A 2 -0.85 -6.94 10.09
CA LYS A 2 -1.34 -6.09 11.19
C LYS A 2 -0.76 -4.67 11.05
N LYS A 3 -1.48 -3.66 11.52
CA LYS A 3 -1.03 -2.25 11.49
C LYS A 3 0.38 -2.07 12.07
N GLU A 4 0.67 -2.74 13.18
CA GLU A 4 1.98 -2.69 13.86
C GLU A 4 3.10 -3.29 13.01
N GLU A 5 2.84 -4.40 12.31
CA GLU A 5 3.80 -5.03 11.40
C GLU A 5 4.08 -4.14 10.19
N LEU A 6 3.05 -3.48 9.65
CA LEU A 6 3.18 -2.53 8.55
C LEU A 6 4.04 -1.32 8.96
N LEU A 7 3.74 -0.71 10.11
CA LEU A 7 4.50 0.44 10.62
C LEU A 7 5.96 0.09 10.85
N LYS A 8 6.23 -1.07 11.47
CA LYS A 8 7.60 -1.55 11.67
C LYS A 8 8.32 -1.75 10.33
N SER A 9 7.65 -2.33 9.34
CA SER A 9 8.22 -2.52 8.01
C SER A 9 8.49 -1.18 7.30
N ILE A 10 7.62 -0.17 7.48
CA ILE A 10 7.83 1.19 6.95
C ILE A 10 9.03 1.85 7.64
N ASP A 11 9.19 1.70 8.95
CA ASP A 11 10.32 2.26 9.70
C ASP A 11 11.67 1.62 9.30
N GLU A 12 11.68 0.31 9.06
CA GLU A 12 12.84 -0.41 8.53
C GLU A 12 13.21 0.09 7.12
N MET A 13 12.22 0.41 6.29
CA MET A 13 12.44 1.00 4.96
C MET A 13 13.02 2.41 5.07
N LEU A 14 12.44 3.27 5.92
CA LEU A 14 12.93 4.65 6.14
C LEU A 14 14.36 4.71 6.69
N SER A 15 14.81 3.64 7.38
CA SER A 15 16.16 3.53 7.93
C SER A 15 17.20 2.97 6.94
N SER A 16 16.77 2.56 5.74
CA SER A 16 17.68 2.01 4.73
C SER A 16 18.39 3.11 3.96
N ASP A 17 19.71 3.02 3.82
CA ASP A 17 20.55 4.01 3.10
C ASP A 17 20.02 4.32 1.69
N GLU A 18 19.52 3.29 0.98
CA GLU A 18 18.95 3.39 -0.36
C GLU A 18 17.68 4.27 -0.43
N ILE A 19 16.95 4.40 0.66
CA ILE A 19 15.73 5.22 0.78
C ILE A 19 16.09 6.59 1.34
N ILE A 20 17.05 6.68 2.27
CA ILE A 20 17.56 7.96 2.80
C ILE A 20 18.13 8.83 1.68
N CYS A 21 18.85 8.24 0.73
CA CYS A 21 19.40 8.97 -0.42
C CYS A 21 18.34 9.34 -1.48
N ASN A 22 17.09 8.89 -1.35
CA ASN A 22 16.04 9.10 -2.32
C ASN A 22 14.86 9.88 -1.70
N ASN A 23 14.89 11.20 -1.87
CA ASN A 23 13.89 12.11 -1.33
C ASN A 23 12.45 11.73 -1.73
N VAL A 24 12.25 11.18 -2.94
CA VAL A 24 10.91 10.80 -3.42
C VAL A 24 10.41 9.58 -2.65
N LEU A 25 11.20 8.52 -2.56
CA LEU A 25 10.83 7.34 -1.79
C LEU A 25 10.63 7.68 -0.31
N GLN A 26 11.53 8.48 0.26
CA GLN A 26 11.41 8.93 1.65
C GLN A 26 10.08 9.65 1.89
N SER A 27 9.67 10.55 0.98
CA SER A 27 8.39 11.25 1.09
C SER A 27 7.18 10.31 1.00
N ILE A 28 7.23 9.29 0.12
CA ILE A 28 6.18 8.28 -0.01
C ILE A 28 6.03 7.48 1.28
N PHE A 29 7.14 7.00 1.84
CA PHE A 29 7.13 6.21 3.06
C PHE A 29 6.74 7.02 4.31
N LEU A 30 7.15 8.30 4.40
CA LEU A 30 6.74 9.19 5.48
C LEU A 30 5.23 9.48 5.45
N LYS A 31 4.71 9.86 4.28
CA LYS A 31 3.27 10.07 4.09
C LYS A 31 2.48 8.82 4.45
N ALA A 32 2.95 7.65 4.04
CA ALA A 32 2.28 6.40 4.36
C ALA A 32 2.33 6.05 5.84
N LYS A 33 3.44 6.35 6.53
CA LYS A 33 3.54 6.21 7.98
C LYS A 33 2.46 7.05 8.67
N ASP A 34 2.33 8.31 8.28
CA ASP A 34 1.33 9.23 8.84
C ASP A 34 -0.10 8.71 8.59
N SER A 35 -0.42 8.36 7.34
CA SER A 35 -1.73 7.80 6.97
C SER A 35 -2.07 6.52 7.74
N VAL A 36 -1.10 5.62 7.94
CA VAL A 36 -1.32 4.39 8.71
C VAL A 36 -1.47 4.71 10.20
N GLN A 37 -0.70 5.64 10.75
CA GLN A 37 -0.82 6.06 12.15
C GLN A 37 -2.18 6.68 12.44
N SER A 38 -2.67 7.56 11.56
CA SER A 38 -3.97 8.22 11.65
C SER A 38 -5.18 7.31 11.34
N ASP A 39 -4.97 6.02 11.09
CA ASP A 39 -6.02 5.07 10.66
C ASP A 39 -6.81 5.57 9.44
N GLU A 40 -6.13 6.24 8.52
CA GLU A 40 -6.74 6.77 7.31
C GLU A 40 -7.28 5.63 6.46
N TYR A 41 -8.55 5.76 6.04
CA TYR A 41 -9.20 4.75 5.22
C TYR A 41 -8.46 4.59 3.89
N GLY A 42 -7.96 3.38 3.63
CA GLY A 42 -7.23 3.08 2.40
C GLY A 42 -5.75 3.47 2.42
N ALA A 43 -5.15 3.77 3.56
CA ALA A 43 -3.71 4.09 3.69
C ALA A 43 -2.79 3.08 2.96
N VAL A 44 -3.07 1.78 3.09
CA VAL A 44 -2.30 0.70 2.42
C VAL A 44 -2.48 0.75 0.90
N SER A 45 -3.70 0.99 0.42
CA SER A 45 -4.00 1.14 -1.00
C SER A 45 -3.34 2.38 -1.58
N GLY A 46 -3.31 3.49 -0.83
CA GLY A 46 -2.61 4.72 -1.19
C GLY A 46 -1.11 4.50 -1.33
N LEU A 47 -0.47 3.86 -0.34
CA LEU A 47 0.95 3.48 -0.40
C LEU A 47 1.25 2.56 -1.58
N SER A 48 0.40 1.56 -1.84
CA SER A 48 0.57 0.66 -2.99
C SER A 48 0.49 1.40 -4.32
N ASN A 49 -0.41 2.38 -4.43
CA ASN A 49 -0.54 3.21 -5.61
C ASN A 49 0.68 4.14 -5.80
N ASP A 50 1.11 4.81 -4.73
CA ASP A 50 2.25 5.74 -4.76
C ASP A 50 3.55 5.00 -5.15
N LEU A 51 3.75 3.79 -4.63
CA LEU A 51 4.88 2.92 -5.03
C LEU A 51 4.77 2.43 -6.48
N SER A 52 3.56 2.10 -6.96
CA SER A 52 3.36 1.70 -8.36
C SER A 52 3.71 2.84 -9.31
N MET A 53 3.27 4.06 -8.99
CA MET A 53 3.61 5.27 -9.74
C MET A 53 5.12 5.55 -9.72
N TYR A 54 5.76 5.41 -8.55
CA TYR A 54 7.21 5.55 -8.43
C TYR A 54 7.95 4.54 -9.33
N LEU A 55 7.55 3.27 -9.31
CA LEU A 55 8.16 2.23 -10.14
C LEU A 55 7.97 2.52 -11.64
N MET A 56 6.77 2.91 -12.06
CA MET A 56 6.51 3.23 -13.47
C MET A 56 7.33 4.42 -13.96
N THR A 57 7.43 5.48 -13.16
CA THR A 57 8.19 6.70 -13.49
C THR A 57 9.70 6.46 -13.51
N ASN A 58 10.20 5.55 -12.68
CA ASN A 58 11.61 5.18 -12.62
C ASN A 58 11.96 3.94 -13.46
N ARG A 59 11.10 3.53 -14.41
CA ARG A 59 11.31 2.35 -15.28
C ARG A 59 11.66 1.07 -14.52
N PHE A 60 11.05 0.89 -13.35
CA PHE A 60 11.28 -0.23 -12.43
C PHE A 60 12.72 -0.34 -11.90
N LEU A 61 13.52 0.71 -12.05
CA LEU A 61 14.82 0.84 -11.38
C LEU A 61 14.58 1.37 -9.96
N ALA A 62 14.33 0.44 -9.05
CA ALA A 62 14.17 0.72 -7.63
C ALA A 62 15.02 -0.23 -6.79
N PRO A 63 15.37 0.16 -5.55
CA PRO A 63 16.07 -0.73 -4.65
C PRO A 63 15.28 -2.02 -4.42
N LYS A 64 15.97 -3.16 -4.34
CA LYS A 64 15.34 -4.48 -4.25
C LYS A 64 14.35 -4.57 -3.08
N LYS A 65 14.70 -3.96 -1.94
CA LYS A 65 13.84 -3.87 -0.75
C LYS A 65 12.49 -3.20 -1.03
N VAL A 66 12.47 -2.15 -1.86
CA VAL A 66 11.26 -1.42 -2.23
C VAL A 66 10.36 -2.28 -3.12
N ILE A 67 10.94 -3.03 -4.05
CA ILE A 67 10.19 -3.94 -4.93
C ILE A 67 9.57 -5.09 -4.11
N GLU A 68 10.35 -5.68 -3.20
CA GLU A 68 9.87 -6.73 -2.30
C GLU A 68 8.75 -6.22 -1.38
N PHE A 69 8.92 -5.03 -0.80
CA PHE A 69 7.90 -4.37 0.01
C PHE A 69 6.62 -4.10 -0.78
N ALA A 70 6.74 -3.52 -1.99
CA ALA A 70 5.61 -3.28 -2.87
C ALA A 70 4.84 -4.58 -3.19
N GLY A 71 5.56 -5.69 -3.42
CA GLY A 71 4.97 -7.01 -3.61
C GLY A 71 4.28 -7.56 -2.35
N MET A 72 4.81 -7.27 -1.16
CA MET A 72 4.21 -7.67 0.11
C MET A 72 2.87 -6.95 0.34
N ILE A 73 2.84 -5.63 0.19
CA ILE A 73 1.62 -4.84 0.39
C ILE A 73 0.59 -5.06 -0.73
N ALA A 74 1.01 -5.32 -1.97
CA ALA A 74 0.09 -5.57 -3.09
C ALA A 74 -0.72 -6.87 -2.94
N LYS A 75 -0.22 -7.84 -2.15
CA LYS A 75 -0.96 -9.07 -1.84
C LYS A 75 -2.09 -8.86 -0.82
N GLU A 76 -2.09 -7.75 -0.09
CA GLU A 76 -3.12 -7.44 0.92
C GLU A 76 -4.48 -7.01 0.35
N PRO A 77 -4.57 -6.05 -0.60
CA PRO A 77 -5.85 -5.63 -1.15
C PRO A 77 -6.54 -6.75 -1.94
N HIS A 78 -5.83 -7.80 -2.35
CA HIS A 78 -6.45 -8.98 -2.96
C HIS A 78 -7.36 -9.77 -1.99
N LYS A 79 -7.10 -9.73 -0.67
CA LYS A 79 -7.96 -10.38 0.34
C LYS A 79 -9.25 -9.59 0.61
N GLU A 80 -9.22 -8.27 0.44
CA GLU A 80 -10.39 -7.40 0.64
C GLU A 80 -11.18 -7.11 -0.64
N ARG A 81 -10.53 -7.12 -1.82
CA ARG A 81 -11.20 -6.97 -3.12
C ARG A 81 -12.28 -8.01 -3.37
N GLY A 82 -12.05 -9.26 -2.95
CA GLY A 82 -13.05 -10.33 -3.06
C GLY A 82 -14.30 -10.07 -2.22
N LYS A 83 -14.14 -9.44 -1.05
CA LYS A 83 -15.24 -9.11 -0.14
C LYS A 83 -16.04 -7.89 -0.62
N GLY A 84 -15.37 -6.86 -1.13
CA GLY A 84 -16.03 -5.69 -1.71
C GLY A 84 -16.83 -6.02 -2.98
N ALA A 85 -16.28 -6.84 -3.87
CA ALA A 85 -17.00 -7.32 -5.05
C ALA A 85 -18.21 -8.21 -4.66
N PHE A 86 -18.05 -9.09 -3.67
CA PHE A 86 -19.12 -9.93 -3.15
C PHE A 86 -20.25 -9.11 -2.46
N LEU A 87 -19.91 -8.15 -1.60
CA LEU A 87 -20.89 -7.25 -0.97
C LEU A 87 -21.63 -6.40 -2.02
N LYS A 88 -20.93 -5.93 -3.06
CA LYS A 88 -21.54 -5.22 -4.19
C LYS A 88 -22.47 -6.12 -5.00
N MET A 89 -22.08 -7.38 -5.23
CA MET A 89 -22.91 -8.38 -5.91
C MET A 89 -24.15 -8.76 -5.09
N LEU A 90 -24.01 -8.93 -3.77
CA LEU A 90 -25.12 -9.15 -2.85
C LEU A 90 -26.08 -7.96 -2.81
N ALA A 91 -25.56 -6.73 -2.72
CA ALA A 91 -26.38 -5.53 -2.74
C ALA A 91 -27.17 -5.41 -4.06
N MET A 92 -26.54 -5.68 -5.21
CA MET A 92 -27.24 -5.68 -6.50
C MET A 92 -28.29 -6.80 -6.60
N SER A 93 -28.02 -7.98 -6.05
CA SER A 93 -28.99 -9.09 -6.00
C SER A 93 -30.19 -8.76 -5.13
N LEU A 94 -30.00 -8.07 -4.01
CA LEU A 94 -31.09 -7.68 -3.10
C LEU A 94 -31.92 -6.51 -3.64
N VAL A 95 -31.29 -5.57 -4.35
CA VAL A 95 -32.00 -4.45 -5.01
C VAL A 95 -32.89 -4.94 -6.16
N GLY A 96 -32.53 -6.05 -6.81
CA GLY A 96 -33.35 -6.69 -7.85
C GLY A 96 -34.54 -7.53 -7.34
N MET A 97 -34.71 -7.68 -6.02
CA MET A 97 -35.81 -8.43 -5.39
C MET A 97 -36.91 -7.49 -4.87
N LYS A 98 -37.30 -6.49 -5.68
CA LYS A 98 -38.43 -5.61 -5.41
C LYS A 98 -39.42 -5.61 -6.56
#